data_AF-A0A255U1R8-F1
#
_entry.id   AF-A0A255U1R8-F1
#
_cell.length_a   1.000
_cell.length_b   1.000
_cell.length_c   1.000
_cell.angle_alpha   90.00
_cell.angle_beta   90.00
_cell.angle_gamma   90.00
#
_symmetry.space_group_name_H-M   'P 1'
#
loop_
_entity.id
_entity.type
_entity.pdbx_description
1 polymer ?
#
loop_
_entity_poly.entity_id
_entity_poly.type
_entity_poly.pdbx_seq_one_letter_code
_entity_poly.pdbx_strand_id
1 'polypeptide(L)'
;MEHQFDFDNIGKRMPYSVPEGFFDDMERQILARNLSQSRPRRHRSMTLRRSIAGLLAAAAVTGIVVMIGGRWSTLSTTDYAHVEQAFDNLSNDDQTYILSVYQEDIFINE
;
A
#
# COMPACT_ATOMS: atom_id res chain seq x y z
N MET A 1 -5.26 6.88 66.08
CA MET A 1 -6.66 7.19 65.70
C MET A 1 -6.80 6.70 64.27
N GLU A 2 -7.59 5.65 64.03
CA GLU A 2 -7.81 5.13 62.68
C GLU A 2 -8.80 6.04 61.94
N HIS A 3 -8.35 6.64 60.83
CA HIS A 3 -9.22 7.38 59.94
C HIS A 3 -9.85 6.38 58.97
N GLN A 4 -11.11 6.05 59.23
CA GLN A 4 -11.91 5.15 58.40
C GLN A 4 -12.21 5.86 57.08
N PHE A 5 -11.68 5.35 55.98
CA PHE A 5 -11.87 5.93 54.65
C PHE A 5 -13.30 5.64 54.19
N ASP A 6 -14.10 6.70 53.99
CA ASP A 6 -15.51 6.62 53.63
C ASP A 6 -15.68 6.62 52.11
N PHE A 7 -15.97 5.44 51.55
CA PHE A 7 -16.19 5.25 50.11
C PHE A 7 -17.52 5.83 49.61
N ASP A 8 -18.42 6.25 50.50
CA ASP A 8 -19.70 6.85 50.09
C ASP A 8 -19.56 8.32 49.66
N ASN A 9 -18.45 8.98 50.05
CA ASN A 9 -18.16 10.38 49.71
C ASN A 9 -17.28 10.58 48.46
N ILE A 10 -16.66 9.52 47.93
CA ILE A 10 -15.98 9.57 46.62
C ILE A 10 -17.02 9.41 45.52
N GLY A 11 -17.74 10.52 45.28
CA GLY A 11 -18.74 10.59 44.22
C GLY A 11 -18.18 10.09 42.90
N LYS A 12 -18.95 9.22 42.22
CA LYS A 12 -18.69 8.70 40.86
C LYS A 12 -18.83 9.82 39.82
N ARG A 13 -18.09 10.90 39.99
CA ARG A 13 -18.06 12.01 39.05
C ARG A 13 -17.11 11.64 37.93
N MET A 14 -17.60 11.69 36.70
CA MET A 14 -16.77 11.58 35.51
C MET A 14 -15.81 12.78 35.49
N PRO A 15 -14.50 12.61 35.73
CA PRO A 15 -13.57 13.73 35.85
C PRO A 15 -13.37 14.46 34.51
N TYR A 16 -13.67 13.77 33.42
CA TYR A 16 -13.58 14.29 32.06
C TYR A 16 -14.95 14.15 31.39
N SER A 17 -15.47 15.27 30.90
CA SER A 17 -16.63 15.31 30.03
C SER A 17 -16.27 16.13 28.81
N VAL A 18 -16.64 15.64 27.64
CA VAL A 18 -16.49 16.40 26.40
C VAL A 18 -17.74 17.26 26.18
N PRO A 19 -17.61 18.43 25.56
CA PRO A 19 -18.74 19.20 25.08
C PRO A 19 -19.54 18.40 24.04
N GLU A 20 -20.84 18.68 23.96
CA GLU A 20 -21.70 18.15 22.92
C GLU A 20 -21.18 18.56 21.52
N GLY A 21 -21.14 17.63 20.57
CA GLY A 21 -20.67 17.89 19.21
C GLY A 21 -19.14 17.96 19.01
N PHE A 22 -18.34 17.72 20.05
CA PHE A 22 -16.86 17.75 19.95
C PHE A 22 -16.30 16.88 18.81
N PHE A 23 -16.81 15.65 18.69
CA PHE A 23 -16.35 14.72 17.66
C PHE A 23 -16.89 15.07 16.26
N ASP A 24 -18.09 15.63 16.18
CA ASP A 24 -18.70 16.07 14.91
C ASP A 24 -17.90 17.22 14.28
N ASP A 25 -17.47 18.18 15.09
CA ASP A 25 -16.66 19.30 14.62
C ASP A 25 -15.25 18.84 14.21
N MET A 26 -14.68 17.88 14.93
CA MET A 26 -13.41 17.25 14.57
C MET A 26 -13.51 16.54 13.22
N GLU A 27 -14.57 15.75 12.99
CA GLU A 27 -14.81 15.06 11.72
C GLU A 27 -14.95 16.05 10.57
N ARG A 28 -15.77 17.10 10.74
CA ARG A 28 -15.95 18.15 9.73
C ARG A 28 -14.63 18.81 9.36
N GLN A 29 -13.77 19.08 10.34
CA GLN A 29 -12.46 19.71 10.11
C GLN A 29 -11.51 18.79 9.35
N ILE A 30 -11.47 17.49 9.69
CA ILE A 30 -10.64 16.50 8.98
C ILE A 30 -11.12 16.34 7.54
N LEU A 31 -12.43 16.22 7.33
CA LEU A 31 -13.03 16.06 6.01
C LEU A 31 -12.75 17.29 5.12
N ALA A 32 -12.91 18.51 5.67
CA ALA A 32 -12.63 19.74 4.95
C ALA A 32 -11.16 19.84 4.50
N ARG A 33 -10.22 19.45 5.35
CA ARG A 33 -8.78 19.42 5.01
C ARG A 33 -8.49 18.42 3.89
N ASN A 34 -8.96 17.18 4.01
CA ASN A 34 -8.68 16.12 3.03
C ASN A 34 -9.35 16.36 1.66
N LEU A 35 -10.60 16.84 1.64
CA LEU A 35 -11.30 17.16 0.39
C LEU A 35 -10.70 18.37 -0.35
N SER A 36 -10.12 19.32 0.39
CA SER A 36 -9.43 20.48 -0.21
C SER A 36 -8.12 20.09 -0.91
N GLN A 37 -7.46 19.03 -0.43
CA GLN A 37 -6.20 18.53 -0.97
C GLN A 37 -6.40 17.62 -2.19
N SER A 38 -7.57 16.99 -2.32
CA SER A 38 -7.93 16.11 -3.43
C SER A 38 -8.62 16.81 -4.62
N ARG A 39 -8.67 18.15 -4.68
CA ARG A 39 -9.14 18.81 -5.91
C ARG A 39 -8.06 18.64 -6.98
N PRO A 40 -8.29 17.85 -8.05
CA PRO A 40 -7.35 17.79 -9.15
C PRO A 40 -7.21 19.21 -9.71
N ARG A 41 -5.95 19.68 -9.82
CA ARG A 41 -5.64 20.90 -10.57
C ARG A 41 -6.34 20.78 -11.92
N ARG A 42 -7.31 21.66 -12.15
CA ARG A 42 -8.16 21.70 -13.33
C ARG A 42 -7.26 22.02 -14.53
N HIS A 43 -6.59 21.01 -15.08
CA HIS A 43 -5.86 21.15 -16.34
C HIS A 43 -6.91 21.29 -17.43
N ARG A 44 -7.26 22.56 -17.70
CA ARG A 44 -8.20 23.00 -18.72
C ARG A 44 -7.85 22.27 -20.02
N SER A 45 -8.78 21.47 -20.50
CA SER A 45 -8.59 20.51 -21.59
C SER A 45 -8.24 21.20 -22.92
N MET A 46 -6.95 21.43 -23.15
CA MET A 46 -6.40 21.64 -24.50
C MET A 46 -6.23 20.30 -25.23
N THR A 47 -7.21 19.39 -25.11
CA THR A 47 -7.18 18.07 -25.77
C THR A 47 -8.22 17.96 -26.87
N LEU A 48 -9.26 18.80 -26.87
CA LEU A 48 -10.30 18.78 -27.91
C LEU A 48 -9.80 19.23 -29.30
N ARG A 49 -8.68 19.96 -29.37
CA ARG A 49 -8.04 20.33 -30.64
C ARG A 49 -7.14 19.24 -31.24
N ARG A 50 -6.78 18.20 -30.49
CA ARG A 50 -5.84 17.15 -30.96
C ARG A 50 -6.54 15.93 -31.58
N SER A 51 -7.86 15.80 -31.47
CA SER A 51 -8.61 14.63 -31.92
C SER A 51 -8.98 14.61 -33.41
N ILE A 52 -8.78 15.70 -34.16
CA ILE A 52 -9.10 15.76 -35.61
C ILE A 52 -7.86 15.46 -36.49
N ALA A 53 -6.65 15.41 -35.91
CA ALA A 53 -5.39 15.25 -36.66
C ALA A 53 -4.80 13.83 -36.64
N GLY A 54 -5.55 12.80 -36.20
CA GLY A 54 -5.02 11.46 -35.92
C GLY A 54 -5.53 10.31 -36.79
N LEU A 55 -6.18 10.57 -37.94
CA LEU A 55 -6.80 9.51 -38.76
C LEU A 55 -5.81 8.62 -39.54
N LEU A 56 -4.49 8.77 -39.38
CA LEU A 56 -3.48 8.00 -40.13
C LEU A 56 -2.44 7.27 -39.25
N ALA A 57 -2.70 7.10 -37.95
CA ALA A 57 -1.75 6.45 -37.02
C ALA A 57 -2.30 5.18 -36.35
N ALA A 58 -3.31 4.52 -36.92
CA ALA A 58 -3.95 3.36 -36.28
C ALA A 58 -3.06 2.08 -36.24
N ALA A 59 -2.04 1.96 -37.11
CA ALA A 59 -1.19 0.76 -37.15
C ALA A 59 0.01 0.79 -36.18
N ALA A 60 0.52 1.96 -35.81
CA ALA A 60 1.68 2.06 -34.90
C ALA A 60 1.29 1.95 -33.41
N VAL A 61 0.05 2.33 -33.08
CA VAL A 61 -0.43 2.36 -31.69
C VAL A 61 -0.75 0.96 -31.17
N THR A 62 -1.18 0.02 -32.03
CA THR A 62 -1.34 -1.39 -31.64
C THR A 62 -0.01 -2.02 -31.22
N GLY A 63 1.10 -1.71 -31.91
CA GLY A 63 2.44 -2.15 -31.52
C GLY A 63 2.88 -1.59 -30.16
N ILE A 64 2.60 -0.32 -29.89
CA ILE A 64 2.95 0.33 -28.61
C ILE A 64 2.06 -0.18 -27.46
N VAL A 65 0.77 -0.43 -27.68
CA VAL A 65 -0.13 -1.00 -26.66
C VAL A 65 0.20 -2.46 -26.36
N VAL A 66 0.62 -3.26 -27.35
CA VAL A 66 1.18 -4.61 -27.12
C VAL A 66 2.53 -4.53 -26.41
N MET A 67 3.37 -3.55 -26.71
CA MET A 67 4.69 -3.39 -26.08
C MET A 67 4.63 -2.80 -24.65
N ILE A 68 3.57 -2.05 -24.30
CA ILE A 68 3.33 -1.51 -22.95
C ILE A 68 2.44 -2.46 -22.13
N GLY A 69 1.39 -3.04 -22.72
CA GLY A 69 0.49 -4.00 -22.08
C GLY A 69 1.05 -5.42 -21.99
N GLY A 70 1.95 -5.80 -22.91
CA GLY A 70 2.73 -7.04 -22.84
C GLY A 70 3.79 -7.03 -21.73
N ARG A 71 4.09 -5.87 -21.12
CA ARG A 71 4.97 -5.82 -19.93
C ARG A 71 4.27 -6.22 -18.64
N TRP A 72 2.94 -6.38 -18.65
CA TRP A 72 2.20 -6.90 -17.49
C TRP A 72 1.72 -8.34 -17.71
N SER A 73 2.01 -8.92 -18.88
CA SER A 73 1.74 -10.31 -19.21
C SER A 73 2.99 -11.06 -19.66
N THR A 74 4.14 -10.76 -19.06
CA THR A 74 5.05 -11.85 -18.69
C THR A 74 4.53 -12.37 -17.36
N LEU A 75 3.55 -13.29 -17.43
CA LEU A 75 3.42 -14.26 -16.37
C LEU A 75 4.83 -14.81 -16.19
N SER A 76 5.47 -14.47 -15.08
CA SER A 76 6.61 -15.22 -14.58
C SER A 76 6.11 -16.64 -14.40
N THR A 77 6.20 -17.44 -15.46
CA THR A 77 6.46 -18.86 -15.30
C THR A 77 7.67 -18.85 -14.39
N THR A 78 7.47 -19.25 -13.14
CA THR A 78 8.54 -19.49 -12.18
C THR A 78 9.39 -20.60 -12.78
N ASP A 79 10.22 -20.24 -13.74
CA ASP A 79 11.12 -21.12 -14.44
C ASP A 79 12.27 -21.38 -13.49
N TYR A 80 12.62 -22.65 -13.32
CA TYR A 80 13.67 -23.07 -12.40
C TYR A 80 14.99 -22.36 -12.71
N ALA A 81 15.23 -22.05 -13.99
CA ALA A 81 16.37 -21.27 -14.46
C ALA A 81 16.49 -19.89 -13.79
N HIS A 82 15.37 -19.22 -13.49
CA HIS A 82 15.40 -17.92 -12.83
C HIS A 82 15.73 -18.03 -11.33
N VAL A 83 15.33 -19.15 -10.71
CA VAL A 83 15.63 -19.46 -9.32
C VAL A 83 17.12 -19.76 -9.16
N GLU A 84 17.69 -20.59 -10.05
CA GLU A 84 19.14 -20.85 -10.07
C GLU A 84 19.94 -19.56 -10.29
N GLN A 85 19.52 -18.73 -11.24
CA GLN A 85 20.19 -17.44 -11.49
C GLN A 85 20.12 -16.50 -10.27
N ALA A 86 19.00 -16.46 -9.56
CA ALA A 86 18.88 -15.67 -8.34
C ALA A 86 19.83 -16.20 -7.25
N PHE A 87 19.94 -17.52 -7.10
CA PHE A 87 20.85 -18.17 -6.16
C PHE A 87 22.32 -17.86 -6.48
N ASP A 88 22.72 -17.93 -7.75
CA ASP A 88 24.09 -17.62 -8.18
C ASP A 88 24.48 -16.15 -7.94
N ASN A 89 23.50 -15.24 -7.90
CA ASN A 89 23.73 -13.82 -7.62
C ASN A 89 23.87 -13.49 -6.11
N LEU A 90 23.62 -14.44 -5.21
CA LEU A 90 23.79 -14.24 -3.76
C LEU A 90 25.27 -14.28 -3.35
N SER A 91 25.57 -13.80 -2.13
CA SER A 91 26.90 -13.96 -1.55
C SER A 91 27.17 -15.43 -1.18
N ASN A 92 28.43 -15.82 -1.08
CA ASN A 92 28.80 -17.20 -0.72
C ASN A 92 28.28 -17.61 0.67
N ASP A 93 28.28 -16.67 1.62
CA ASP A 93 27.74 -16.90 2.97
C ASP A 93 26.22 -17.12 2.92
N ASP A 94 25.49 -16.32 2.15
CA ASP A 94 24.03 -16.45 2.02
C ASP A 94 23.63 -17.73 1.31
N GLN A 95 24.38 -18.14 0.28
CA GLN A 95 24.17 -19.43 -0.40
C GLN A 95 24.34 -20.61 0.56
N THR A 96 25.39 -20.57 1.39
CA THR A 96 25.69 -21.61 2.38
C THR A 96 24.61 -21.68 3.45
N TYR A 97 24.14 -20.53 3.93
CA TYR A 97 23.06 -20.45 4.91
C TYR A 97 21.74 -21.04 4.38
N ILE A 98 21.37 -20.72 3.15
CA ILE A 98 20.15 -21.27 2.54
C ILE A 98 20.25 -22.79 2.44
N LEU A 99 21.39 -23.33 1.98
CA LEU A 99 21.61 -24.77 1.89
C LEU A 99 21.60 -25.45 3.26
N SER A 100 22.17 -24.83 4.29
CA SER A 100 22.15 -25.39 5.65
C SER A 100 20.75 -25.44 6.23
N VAL A 101 19.91 -24.43 5.98
CA VAL A 101 18.51 -24.41 6.44
C VAL A 101 17.72 -25.59 5.84
N TYR A 102 17.92 -25.91 4.56
CA TYR A 102 17.28 -27.07 3.94
C TYR A 102 17.77 -28.41 4.49
N GLN A 103 19.06 -28.51 4.82
CA GLN A 103 19.64 -29.72 5.42
C GLN A 103 19.23 -29.94 6.87
N GLU A 104 18.93 -28.86 7.59
CA GLU A 104 18.50 -28.90 8.99
C GLU A 104 16.97 -29.02 9.13
N ASP A 105 16.23 -28.86 8.03
CA ASP A 105 14.78 -29.01 8.01
C ASP A 105 14.38 -30.51 8.08
N ILE A 106 13.76 -30.86 9.20
CA ILE A 106 13.18 -32.17 9.51
C ILE A 106 12.09 -32.61 8.52
N PHE A 107 11.48 -31.69 7.75
CA PHE A 107 10.44 -32.04 6.77
C PHE A 107 10.98 -32.51 5.41
N ILE A 108 12.25 -32.25 5.09
CA ILE A 108 12.85 -32.62 3.78
C ILE A 108 13.69 -33.90 3.87
N ASN A 109 14.19 -34.25 5.05
CA ASN A 109 15.13 -35.35 5.25
C ASN A 109 14.50 -36.61 5.89
N GLU A 110 13.18 -36.77 5.82
CA GLU A 110 12.43 -38.00 6.18
C GLU A 110 12.00 -38.77 4.92
#